data_AF-A0A3L7VTY5-F1
#
_entry.id   AF-A0A3L7VTY5-F1
#
_cell.length_a   1.000
_cell.length_b   1.000
_cell.length_c   1.000
_cell.angle_alpha   90.00
_cell.angle_beta   90.00
_cell.angle_gamma   90.00
#
_symmetry.space_group_name_H-M   'P 1'
#
loop_
_entity.id
_entity.type
_entity.pdbx_description
1 polymer ?
#
loop_
_entity_poly.entity_id
_entity_poly.type
_entity_poly.pdbx_seq_one_letter_code
_entity_poly.pdbx_strand_id
1 'polypeptide(L)' 'MKWLTKSHIKVGRIGCAWLIHRFVDHNPQFVFSDGADLSAEAMRAGAILFHVEGS' A
#
# COMPACT_ATOMS: atom_id res chain seq x y z
N MET A 1 8.09 -7.50 -1.19
CA MET A 1 7.90 -6.34 -2.10
C MET A 1 7.49 -5.11 -1.28
N LYS A 2 7.55 -3.91 -1.86
CA LYS A 2 7.04 -2.70 -1.19
C LYS A 2 5.59 -2.45 -1.59
N TRP A 3 4.76 -2.11 -0.62
CA TRP A 3 3.33 -1.87 -0.78
C TRP A 3 3.00 -0.49 -0.23
N LEU A 4 2.43 0.38 -1.05
CA LEU A 4 2.13 1.76 -0.68
C LEU A 4 0.63 2.00 -0.59
N THR A 5 0.18 2.66 0.48
CA THR A 5 -1.21 3.12 0.63
C THR A 5 -1.25 4.48 1.31
N LYS A 6 -2.43 5.12 1.34
CA LYS A 6 -2.61 6.37 2.07
C LYS A 6 -2.31 6.18 3.56
N SER A 7 -1.59 7.11 4.18
CA SER A 7 -1.57 7.21 5.64
C SER A 7 -2.98 7.48 6.16
N HIS A 8 -3.16 7.31 7.46
CA HIS A 8 -4.43 7.10 8.18
C HIS A 8 -4.86 5.63 8.25
N ILE A 9 -5.39 5.25 9.40
CA ILE A 9 -5.89 3.90 9.63
C ILE A 9 -7.35 3.83 9.17
N LYS A 10 -7.63 2.92 8.24
CA LYS A 10 -8.99 2.50 7.87
C LYS A 10 -9.05 0.99 7.98
N VAL A 11 -10.15 0.45 8.51
CA VAL A 11 -10.32 -1.02 8.68
C VAL A 11 -10.08 -1.77 7.37
N GLY A 12 -10.53 -1.22 6.24
CA GLY A 12 -10.27 -1.78 4.91
C GLY A 12 -8.79 -1.91 4.56
N ARG A 13 -7.94 -0.94 4.92
CA ARG A 13 -6.48 -0.98 4.66
C ARG A 13 -5.80 -2.08 5.46
N ILE A 14 -6.19 -2.23 6.73
CA ILE A 14 -5.66 -3.30 7.59
C ILE A 14 -6.06 -4.66 7.01
N GLY A 15 -7.32 -4.82 6.59
CA GLY A 15 -7.79 -6.04 5.94
C GLY A 15 -7.00 -6.38 4.66
N CYS A 16 -6.82 -5.40 3.77
CA CYS A 16 -6.01 -5.58 2.57
C CYS A 16 -4.55 -5.91 2.89
N ALA A 17 -3.92 -5.21 3.85
CA ALA A 17 -2.55 -5.50 4.26
C ALA A 17 -2.39 -6.91 4.83
N TRP A 18 -3.38 -7.38 5.60
CA TRP A 18 -3.42 -8.76 6.10
C TRP A 18 -3.52 -9.78 4.95
N LEU A 19 -4.40 -9.54 3.98
CA LEU A 19 -4.54 -10.42 2.80
C LEU A 19 -3.26 -10.48 1.97
N ILE A 20 -2.64 -9.31 1.73
CA ILE A 20 -1.35 -9.21 1.04
C ILE A 20 -0.31 -10.05 1.78
N HIS A 21 -0.16 -9.83 3.08
CA HIS A 21 0.80 -10.58 3.91
C HIS A 21 0.54 -12.09 3.88
N ARG A 22 -0.72 -12.50 3.89
CA ARG A 22 -1.11 -13.90 4.04
C ARG A 22 -1.06 -14.71 2.76
N PHE A 23 -1.30 -14.07 1.61
CA PHE A 23 -1.56 -14.77 0.34
C PHE A 23 -0.74 -14.28 -0.85
N VAL A 24 -0.23 -13.04 -0.84
CA VAL A 24 0.45 -12.45 -2.01
C VAL A 24 1.95 -12.29 -1.77
N ASP A 25 2.31 -11.72 -0.63
CA ASP A 25 3.66 -11.37 -0.26
C ASP A 25 3.89 -11.69 1.23
N HIS A 26 4.54 -12.82 1.50
CA HIS A 26 4.76 -13.31 2.88
C HIS A 26 5.71 -12.43 3.71
N ASN A 27 6.44 -11.50 3.09
CA ASN A 27 7.31 -10.56 3.79
C ASN A 27 7.17 -9.13 3.20
N PRO A 28 5.98 -8.51 3.35
CA PRO A 28 5.67 -7.24 2.73
C PRO A 28 6.31 -6.09 3.51
N GLN A 29 6.78 -5.09 2.78
CA GLN A 29 7.20 -3.81 3.36
C GLN A 29 6.11 -2.77 3.07
N PHE A 30 5.36 -2.38 4.10
CA PHE A 30 4.31 -1.38 3.95
C PHE A 30 4.86 0.04 4.09
N VAL A 31 4.49 0.89 3.15
CA VAL A 31 4.81 2.32 3.09
C VAL A 31 3.49 3.09 3.17
N PHE A 32 3.43 4.07 4.07
CA PHE A 32 2.26 4.92 4.25
C PHE A 32 2.62 6.34 3.86
N SER A 33 1.84 6.96 2.97
CA SER A 33 2.07 8.34 2.54
C SER A 33 0.77 9.14 2.44
N ASP A 34 0.82 10.42 2.82
CA ASP A 34 -0.25 11.39 2.65
C ASP A 34 0.01 12.27 1.41
N GLY A 35 0.92 11.84 0.53
CA GLY A 35 1.24 12.52 -0.72
C GLY A 35 0.01 12.76 -1.58
N ALA A 36 -0.03 13.94 -2.22
CA ALA A 36 -1.11 14.30 -3.14
C ALA A 36 -1.17 13.36 -4.35
N ASP A 37 -0.02 12.86 -4.81
CA ASP A 37 0.11 11.90 -5.91
C ASP A 37 0.86 10.63 -5.45
N LEU A 38 0.07 9.63 -5.05
CA LEU A 38 0.57 8.34 -4.59
C LEU A 38 1.11 7.49 -5.75
N SER A 39 0.67 7.73 -6.98
CA SER A 39 1.14 6.98 -8.15
C SER A 39 2.59 7.34 -8.47
N ALA A 40 2.88 8.64 -8.52
CA ALA A 40 4.25 9.13 -8.67
C ALA A 40 5.16 8.68 -7.51
N GLU A 41 4.63 8.63 -6.29
CA GLU A 41 5.39 8.15 -5.13
C GLU A 41 5.65 6.65 -5.17
N ALA A 42 4.66 5.84 -5.55
CA ALA A 42 4.80 4.41 -5.74
C ALA A 42 5.85 4.09 -6.82
N MET A 43 5.85 4.81 -7.95
CA MET A 43 6.88 4.68 -8.98
C MET A 43 8.27 5.00 -8.44
N ARG A 44 8.44 6.11 -7.72
CA ARG A 44 9.75 6.50 -7.13
C ARG A 44 10.23 5.50 -6.07
N ALA A 45 9.31 4.98 -5.25
CA ALA A 45 9.62 4.05 -4.18
C ALA A 45 9.83 2.60 -4.65
N GLY A 46 9.45 2.30 -5.90
CA GLY A 46 9.36 0.93 -6.41
C GLY A 46 8.30 0.12 -5.64
N ALA A 47 7.17 0.74 -5.31
CA ALA A 47 6.11 0.16 -4.51
C ALA A 47 4.84 -0.09 -5.34
N ILE A 48 4.06 -1.08 -4.92
CA ILE A 48 2.77 -1.42 -5.51
C ILE A 48 1.67 -0.73 -4.70
N LEU A 49 0.77 0.00 -5.37
CA LEU A 49 -0.36 0.63 -4.70
C LEU A 49 -1.42 -0.39 -4.27
N PHE A 50 -2.04 -0.17 -3.12
CA PHE A 50 -3.21 -0.94 -2.69
C PHE A 50 -4.20 -0.08 -1.90
N HIS A 51 -5.49 -0.42 -2.03
CA HIS A 51 -6.59 0.24 -1.31
C HIS A 51 -6.56 1.77 -1.47
N VAL A 52 -6.35 2.23 -2.70
CA VAL A 52 -6.45 3.63 -3.09
C VAL A 52 -7.38 3.72 -4.31
N GLU A 53 -7.94 4.91 -4.53
CA GLU A 53 -8.81 5.13 -5.68
C GLU A 53 -7.98 5.01 -6.97
N GLY A 54 -8.37 4.10 -7.87
CA GLY A 54 -7.62 3.79 -9.09
C GLY A 54 -6.51 2.74 -8.98
N SER A 55 -6.38 2.01 -7.85
CA SER A 55 -5.52 0.81 -7.72
C SER A 55 -6.25 -0.49 -8.07
#